data_AF-A0A353XT79-F1
#
_entry.id   AF-A0A353XT79-F1
#
_cell.length_a   1.000
_cell.length_b   1.000
_cell.length_c   1.000
_cell.angle_alpha   90.00
_cell.angle_beta   90.00
_cell.angle_gamma   90.00
#
_symmetry.space_group_name_H-M   'P 1'
#
loop_
_entity.id
_entity.type
_entity.pdbx_description
1 polymer ?
#
loop_
_entity_poly.entity_id
_entity_poly.type
_entity_poly.pdbx_seq_one_letter_code
_entity_poly.pdbx_strand_id
1 'polypeptide(L)'
;MDPRPVDNPTSHTVEPAPLYEYDPDFSNGKWFPNWKPFQGDLDQHAVAINEYLPPGKSVMLGVQHTFAMFGATVLAPLLMGFDVNLAILMSGICTILFFIITGGRMPSYLGSSFAFIGPVIAATAYAGSGPNTNLNVALGAIMVCGIVYALVGLLVMT
;
A
#
# COMPACT_ATOMS: atom_id res chain seq x y z
N MET A 1 -28.14 -58.86 -2.27
CA MET A 1 -27.75 -57.70 -1.44
C MET A 1 -27.23 -56.66 -2.42
N ASP A 2 -28.13 -55.84 -2.94
CA ASP A 2 -27.81 -54.76 -3.85
C ASP A 2 -27.45 -53.52 -3.01
N PRO A 3 -26.20 -53.03 -3.03
CA PRO A 3 -25.83 -51.82 -2.32
C PRO A 3 -26.47 -50.65 -3.04
N ARG A 4 -27.50 -50.05 -2.42
CA ARG A 4 -28.09 -48.78 -2.88
C ARG A 4 -26.97 -47.76 -3.13
N PRO A 5 -27.02 -46.99 -4.24
CA PRO A 5 -26.07 -45.93 -4.50
C PRO A 5 -26.06 -44.94 -3.34
N VAL A 6 -24.89 -44.71 -2.75
CA VAL A 6 -24.67 -43.64 -1.79
C VAL A 6 -24.68 -42.34 -2.59
N ASP A 7 -25.79 -41.63 -2.49
CA ASP A 7 -25.94 -40.23 -2.86
C ASP A 7 -24.97 -39.38 -2.03
N ASN A 8 -23.76 -39.21 -2.57
CA ASN A 8 -22.78 -38.28 -2.04
C ASN A 8 -23.27 -36.83 -2.28
N PRO A 9 -23.59 -36.04 -1.24
CA PRO A 9 -24.03 -34.66 -1.40
C PRO A 9 -22.86 -33.67 -1.64
N THR A 10 -21.67 -34.16 -2.00
CA THR A 10 -20.48 -33.32 -2.23
C THR A 10 -19.98 -33.43 -3.67
N SER A 11 -20.77 -32.91 -4.59
CA SER A 11 -20.26 -32.41 -5.87
C SER A 11 -20.77 -31.01 -6.15
N HIS A 12 -20.71 -30.14 -5.13
CA HIS A 12 -20.43 -28.75 -5.42
C HIS A 12 -18.98 -28.73 -5.90
N THR A 13 -18.81 -28.93 -7.21
CA THR A 13 -17.64 -28.42 -7.91
C THR A 13 -17.63 -26.93 -7.62
N VAL A 14 -16.96 -26.53 -6.54
CA VAL A 14 -16.51 -25.17 -6.36
C VAL A 14 -15.49 -25.01 -7.48
N GLU A 15 -15.99 -24.58 -8.63
CA GLU A 15 -15.17 -24.05 -9.69
C GLU A 15 -14.23 -23.07 -8.98
N PRO A 16 -12.91 -23.29 -9.00
CA PRO A 16 -12.00 -22.37 -8.34
C PRO A 16 -12.26 -21.02 -9.00
N ALA A 17 -12.74 -20.05 -8.21
CA ALA A 17 -13.00 -18.69 -8.69
C ALA A 17 -11.82 -18.28 -9.59
N PRO A 18 -12.06 -17.81 -10.82
CA PRO A 18 -11.00 -17.61 -11.78
C PRO A 18 -9.88 -16.78 -11.15
N LEU A 19 -8.68 -17.37 -11.06
CA LEU A 19 -7.57 -16.77 -10.30
C LEU A 19 -7.08 -15.43 -10.88
N TYR A 20 -7.58 -15.07 -12.07
CA TYR A 20 -7.40 -13.79 -12.73
C TYR A 20 -8.68 -13.47 -13.52
N GLU A 21 -9.73 -13.03 -12.83
CA GLU A 21 -10.85 -12.33 -13.48
C GLU A 21 -10.26 -11.08 -14.15
N TYR A 22 -10.11 -11.12 -15.47
CA TYR A 22 -9.63 -9.98 -16.27
C TYR A 22 -10.62 -8.84 -16.07
N ASP A 23 -10.23 -7.81 -15.32
CA ASP A 23 -11.06 -6.63 -15.12
C ASP A 23 -10.88 -5.67 -16.32
N PRO A 24 -11.85 -5.60 -17.24
CA PRO A 24 -11.75 -4.81 -18.47
C PRO A 24 -11.62 -3.31 -18.18
N ASP A 25 -11.94 -2.86 -16.96
CA ASP A 25 -11.83 -1.44 -16.59
C ASP A 25 -10.37 -0.94 -16.54
N PHE A 26 -9.38 -1.82 -16.33
CA PHE A 26 -7.97 -1.44 -16.43
C PHE A 26 -7.45 -1.29 -17.86
N SER A 27 -8.21 -1.75 -18.86
CA SER A 27 -7.85 -1.72 -20.28
C SER A 27 -8.48 -0.53 -21.04
N ASN A 28 -9.40 0.19 -20.40
CA ASN A 28 -10.30 1.17 -21.06
C ASN A 28 -9.67 2.49 -21.57
N GLY A 29 -8.34 2.61 -21.67
CA GLY A 29 -7.65 3.82 -22.16
C GLY A 29 -7.87 5.10 -21.31
N LYS A 30 -8.67 5.02 -20.24
CA LYS A 30 -8.95 6.09 -19.28
C LYS A 30 -7.94 6.07 -18.14
N TRP A 31 -7.50 7.27 -17.72
CA TRP A 31 -6.54 7.45 -16.64
C TRP A 31 -7.06 6.90 -15.30
N PHE A 32 -8.35 7.10 -14.99
CA PHE A 32 -9.02 6.52 -13.82
C PHE A 32 -9.98 5.38 -14.22
N PRO A 33 -10.03 4.26 -13.46
CA PRO A 33 -11.00 3.19 -13.67
C PRO A 33 -12.42 3.63 -13.31
N ASN A 34 -13.44 2.94 -13.84
CA ASN A 34 -14.82 3.16 -13.43
C ASN A 34 -15.06 2.49 -12.07
N TRP A 35 -15.14 3.27 -10.99
CA TRP A 35 -15.43 2.72 -9.68
C TRP A 35 -16.91 2.33 -9.55
N LYS A 36 -17.18 1.09 -9.14
CA LYS A 36 -18.53 0.54 -8.98
C LYS A 36 -18.82 0.28 -7.49
N PRO A 37 -20.07 0.46 -7.02
CA PRO A 37 -20.43 0.09 -5.66
C PRO A 37 -20.39 -1.43 -5.51
N PHE A 38 -19.77 -1.93 -4.44
CA PHE A 38 -19.72 -3.36 -4.13
C PHE A 38 -21.14 -3.91 -3.91
N GLN A 39 -21.52 -4.92 -4.69
CA GLN A 39 -22.84 -5.55 -4.69
C GLN A 39 -22.68 -7.06 -4.47
N GLY A 40 -22.39 -7.45 -3.22
CA GLY A 40 -22.17 -8.84 -2.85
C GLY A 40 -22.15 -9.07 -1.35
N ASP A 41 -21.96 -10.32 -0.96
CA ASP A 41 -21.73 -10.73 0.42
C ASP A 41 -20.23 -10.65 0.74
N LEU A 42 -19.86 -9.88 1.76
CA LEU A 42 -18.46 -9.60 2.15
C LEU A 42 -17.75 -10.84 2.71
N ASP A 43 -18.49 -11.87 3.14
CA ASP A 43 -17.93 -13.09 3.72
C ASP A 43 -17.62 -14.14 2.62
N GLN A 44 -18.11 -13.94 1.40
CA GLN A 44 -17.91 -14.86 0.27
C GLN A 44 -17.11 -14.27 -0.89
N HIS A 45 -17.06 -12.93 -1.04
CA HIS A 45 -16.37 -12.27 -2.16
C HIS A 45 -15.38 -11.20 -1.66
N ALA A 46 -14.13 -11.32 -2.10
CA ALA A 46 -13.12 -10.29 -1.87
C ALA A 46 -13.44 -9.03 -2.67
N VAL A 47 -13.29 -7.86 -2.04
CA VAL A 47 -13.56 -6.56 -2.66
C VAL A 47 -12.48 -6.25 -3.70
N ALA A 48 -12.89 -6.00 -4.94
CA ALA A 48 -11.96 -5.65 -6.01
C ALA A 48 -11.50 -4.19 -5.92
N ILE A 49 -10.39 -3.85 -6.60
CA ILE A 49 -9.78 -2.51 -6.57
C ILE A 49 -10.69 -1.45 -7.23
N ASN A 50 -11.49 -1.86 -8.21
CA ASN A 50 -12.49 -1.03 -8.89
C ASN A 50 -13.81 -0.93 -8.10
N GLU A 51 -13.93 -1.58 -6.95
CA GLU A 51 -15.14 -1.57 -6.13
C GLU A 51 -14.98 -0.73 -4.87
N TYR A 52 -16.03 0.00 -4.49
CA TYR A 52 -16.05 0.72 -3.22
C TYR A 52 -17.18 0.24 -2.31
N LEU A 53 -16.87 0.09 -1.03
CA LEU A 53 -17.82 -0.29 0.01
C LEU A 53 -18.72 0.89 0.40
N PRO A 54 -19.87 0.61 1.06
CA PRO A 54 -20.68 1.62 1.69
C PRO A 54 -19.82 2.56 2.54
N PRO A 55 -20.06 3.88 2.51
CA PRO A 55 -19.14 4.89 3.03
C PRO A 55 -18.78 4.67 4.51
N GLY A 56 -19.72 4.19 5.34
CA GLY A 56 -19.44 3.87 6.75
C GLY A 56 -18.43 2.74 6.95
N LYS A 57 -18.51 1.66 6.15
CA LYS A 57 -17.57 0.54 6.24
C LYS A 57 -16.20 0.93 5.68
N SER A 58 -16.17 1.67 4.57
CA SER A 58 -14.94 2.18 3.95
C SER A 58 -14.15 3.08 4.91
N VAL A 59 -14.83 3.96 5.66
CA VAL A 59 -14.18 4.81 6.67
C VAL A 59 -13.60 3.96 7.81
N MET A 60 -14.34 3.00 8.35
CA MET A 60 -13.82 2.12 9.41
C MET A 60 -12.60 1.32 8.97
N LEU A 61 -12.63 0.77 7.76
CA LEU A 61 -11.52 0.01 7.19
C LEU A 61 -10.29 0.91 6.96
N GLY A 62 -10.51 2.13 6.46
CA GLY A 62 -9.45 3.13 6.29
C GLY A 62 -8.82 3.56 7.62
N VAL A 63 -9.63 3.73 8.66
CA VAL A 63 -9.15 4.03 10.02
C VAL A 63 -8.31 2.88 10.58
N GLN A 64 -8.78 1.64 10.44
CA GLN A 64 -8.01 0.45 10.85
C GLN A 64 -6.67 0.36 10.11
N HIS A 65 -6.68 0.57 8.79
CA HIS A 65 -5.47 0.57 7.98
C HIS A 65 -4.50 1.68 8.40
N THR A 66 -5.02 2.89 8.66
CA THR A 66 -4.21 4.03 9.10
C THR A 66 -3.54 3.73 10.44
N PHE A 67 -4.27 3.21 11.42
CA PHE A 67 -3.69 2.82 12.72
C PHE A 67 -2.67 1.70 12.62
N ALA A 68 -2.90 0.72 11.73
CA ALA A 68 -1.94 -0.36 11.49
C ALA A 68 -0.62 0.17 10.92
N MET A 69 -0.68 1.09 9.96
CA MET A 69 0.50 1.68 9.32
C MET A 69 1.18 2.76 10.19
N PHE A 70 0.43 3.44 11.05
CA PHE A 70 0.92 4.53 11.90
C PHE A 70 2.13 4.16 12.73
N GLY A 71 2.16 2.93 13.28
CA GLY A 71 3.27 2.46 14.10
C GLY A 71 4.62 2.54 13.37
N ALA A 72 4.66 2.11 12.10
CA ALA A 72 5.88 2.17 11.29
C ALA A 72 6.23 3.60 10.87
N THR A 73 5.22 4.37 10.46
CA THR A 73 5.41 5.77 10.01
C THR A 73 5.90 6.69 11.13
N VAL A 74 5.60 6.39 12.41
CA VAL A 74 6.10 7.17 13.56
C VAL A 74 7.42 6.63 14.10
N LEU A 75 7.56 5.31 14.20
CA LEU A 75 8.74 4.70 14.81
C LEU A 75 10.02 4.99 14.02
N ALA A 76 9.98 4.91 12.69
CA ALA A 76 11.17 5.12 11.87
C ALA A 76 11.73 6.56 11.96
N PRO A 77 10.91 7.63 11.80
CA PRO A 77 11.35 9.01 12.00
C PRO A 77 11.89 9.29 13.41
N LEU A 78 11.24 8.74 14.44
CA LEU A 78 11.71 8.86 15.83
C LEU A 78 13.12 8.30 16.00
N LEU A 79 13.39 7.12 15.44
CA LEU A 79 14.70 6.48 15.53
C LEU A 79 15.78 7.22 14.73
N MET A 80 15.39 7.89 13.64
CA MET A 80 16.30 8.68 12.79
C MET A 80 16.51 10.12 13.30
N GLY A 81 15.72 10.59 14.28
CA GLY A 81 15.74 11.96 14.76
C GLY A 81 15.04 12.96 13.83
N PHE A 82 14.14 12.49 12.95
CA PHE A 82 13.29 13.33 12.12
C PHE A 82 12.06 13.83 12.89
N ASP A 83 11.47 14.95 12.46
CA ASP A 83 10.20 15.43 12.99
C ASP A 83 9.05 14.49 12.58
N VAL A 84 8.40 13.91 13.58
CA VAL A 84 7.32 12.93 13.39
C VAL A 84 6.10 13.55 12.71
N ASN A 85 5.76 14.79 13.05
CA ASN A 85 4.59 15.46 12.49
C ASN A 85 4.77 15.68 10.99
N LEU A 86 5.95 16.12 10.58
CA LEU A 86 6.33 16.27 9.18
C LEU A 86 6.36 14.92 8.47
N ALA A 87 6.86 13.86 9.10
CA ALA A 87 6.90 12.54 8.50
C ALA A 87 5.50 11.96 8.25
N ILE A 88 4.57 12.12 9.20
CA ILE A 88 3.16 11.74 9.03
C ILE A 88 2.51 12.56 7.91
N LEU A 89 2.72 13.88 7.91
CA LEU A 89 2.18 14.77 6.89
C LEU A 89 2.67 14.39 5.49
N MET A 90 3.98 14.18 5.35
CA MET A 90 4.59 13.79 4.08
C MET A 90 4.17 12.40 3.62
N SER A 91 4.04 11.43 4.52
CA SER A 91 3.51 10.10 4.19
C SER A 91 2.10 10.18 3.60
N GLY A 92 1.22 11.01 4.18
CA GLY A 92 -0.11 11.25 3.64
C GLY A 92 -0.08 11.89 2.24
N ILE A 93 0.74 12.93 2.06
CA ILE A 93 0.91 13.61 0.76
C ILE A 93 1.46 12.65 -0.30
N CYS A 94 2.50 11.87 0.02
CA CYS A 94 3.10 10.89 -0.88
C CYS A 94 2.11 9.80 -1.30
N THR A 95 1.28 9.34 -0.36
CA THR A 95 0.24 8.34 -0.64
C THR A 95 -0.80 8.89 -1.64
N ILE A 96 -1.25 10.13 -1.46
CA ILE A 96 -2.17 10.79 -2.40
C ILE A 96 -1.51 11.00 -3.77
N LEU A 97 -0.26 11.47 -3.77
CA LEU A 97 0.48 11.72 -5.01
C LEU A 97 0.71 10.43 -5.79
N PHE A 98 1.09 9.34 -5.12
CA PHE A 98 1.24 8.01 -5.72
C PHE A 98 -0.06 7.51 -6.32
N PHE A 99 -1.18 7.68 -5.61
CA PHE A 99 -2.50 7.29 -6.11
C PHE A 99 -2.88 8.06 -7.38
N ILE A 100 -2.59 9.35 -7.45
CA ILE A 100 -2.85 10.18 -8.64
C ILE A 100 -1.96 9.76 -9.83
N ILE A 101 -0.67 9.53 -9.58
CA ILE A 101 0.30 9.12 -10.61
C ILE A 101 -0.04 7.74 -11.18
N THR A 102 -0.48 6.79 -10.35
CA THR A 102 -0.89 5.44 -10.78
C THR A 102 -2.31 5.38 -11.37
N GLY A 103 -2.99 6.52 -11.52
CA GLY A 103 -4.33 6.59 -12.08
C GLY A 103 -5.39 5.88 -11.24
N GLY A 104 -5.19 5.82 -9.92
CA GLY A 104 -6.11 5.15 -8.99
C GLY A 104 -6.21 3.63 -9.18
N ARG A 105 -5.24 3.01 -9.86
CA ARG A 105 -5.18 1.56 -10.12
C ARG A 105 -4.44 0.78 -9.04
N MET A 106 -3.56 1.44 -8.27
CA MET A 106 -2.78 0.81 -7.20
C MET A 106 -3.09 1.47 -5.85
N PRO A 107 -3.86 0.80 -4.97
CA PRO A 107 -4.04 1.25 -3.60
C PRO A 107 -2.78 0.92 -2.78
N SER A 108 -1.82 1.83 -2.74
CA SER A 108 -0.60 1.69 -1.94
C SER A 108 -0.47 2.81 -0.91
N TYR A 109 -0.04 2.46 0.30
CA TYR A 109 0.31 3.40 1.36
C TYR A 109 1.83 3.55 1.43
N LEU A 110 2.33 4.78 1.35
CA LEU A 110 3.76 5.07 1.40
C LEU A 110 4.16 5.49 2.83
N GLY A 111 4.69 4.53 3.58
CA GLY A 111 5.21 4.74 4.94
C GLY A 111 6.71 5.06 4.99
N SER A 112 7.21 5.28 6.20
CA SER A 112 8.64 5.49 6.44
C SER A 112 9.41 4.17 6.35
N SER A 113 10.52 4.17 5.59
CA SER A 113 11.28 2.98 5.27
C SER A 113 12.36 2.68 6.32
N PHE A 114 12.18 1.60 7.09
CA PHE A 114 13.14 1.16 8.12
C PHE A 114 14.55 0.87 7.58
N ALA A 115 14.67 0.56 6.28
CA ALA A 115 15.95 0.35 5.60
C ALA A 115 16.88 1.57 5.68
N PHE A 116 16.35 2.78 5.87
CA PHE A 116 17.16 4.00 5.96
C PHE A 116 17.69 4.28 7.37
N ILE A 117 17.24 3.57 8.41
CA ILE A 117 17.69 3.83 9.79
C ILE A 117 19.21 3.68 9.91
N GLY A 118 19.76 2.53 9.49
CA GLY A 118 21.20 2.26 9.58
C GLY A 118 22.06 3.28 8.80
N PRO A 119 21.78 3.50 7.50
CA PRO A 119 22.48 4.50 6.70
C PRO A 119 22.36 5.92 7.23
N VAL A 120 21.18 6.33 7.73
CA VAL A 120 20.97 7.68 8.27
C VAL A 120 21.76 7.87 9.56
N ILE A 121 21.74 6.91 10.48
CA ILE A 121 22.53 6.95 11.72
C ILE A 121 24.03 7.02 11.39
N ALA A 122 24.50 6.20 10.44
CA ALA A 122 25.89 6.18 10.01
C ALA A 122 26.32 7.50 9.33
N ALA A 123 25.49 8.05 8.44
CA ALA A 123 25.80 9.26 7.69
C ALA A 123 25.75 10.53 8.55
N THR A 124 24.92 10.54 9.59
CA THR A 124 24.75 11.70 10.48
C THR A 124 25.59 11.62 11.76
N ALA A 125 26.28 10.50 11.97
CA ALA A 125 26.98 10.16 13.22
C ALA A 125 26.07 10.34 14.46
N TYR A 126 24.80 9.95 14.31
CA TYR A 126 23.79 10.18 15.33
C TYR A 126 24.03 9.29 16.55
N ALA A 127 24.40 9.90 17.69
CA ALA A 127 24.71 9.20 18.93
C ALA A 127 23.47 8.83 19.77
N GLY A 128 22.25 9.06 19.26
CA GLY A 128 21.01 8.67 19.94
C GLY A 128 20.50 9.62 21.02
N SER A 129 21.11 10.80 21.21
CA SER A 129 20.64 11.81 22.18
C SER A 129 20.46 13.19 21.54
N GLY A 130 19.20 13.63 21.41
CA GLY A 130 18.83 15.00 21.02
C GLY A 130 18.56 15.19 19.51
N PRO A 131 18.18 16.40 19.06
CA PRO A 131 17.95 16.69 17.64
C PRO A 131 19.25 16.57 16.84
N ASN A 132 19.19 15.88 15.70
CA ASN A 132 20.35 15.59 14.87
C ASN A 132 20.79 16.84 14.07
N THR A 133 22.01 17.33 14.31
CA THR A 133 22.53 18.55 13.68
C THR A 133 22.90 18.35 12.20
N ASN A 134 23.06 17.11 11.72
CA ASN A 134 23.45 16.78 10.35
C ASN A 134 22.28 16.28 9.48
N LEU A 135 21.03 16.63 9.84
CA LEU A 135 19.83 16.16 9.16
C LEU A 135 19.84 16.50 7.66
N ASN A 136 20.44 17.64 7.28
CA ASN A 136 20.57 18.08 5.89
C ASN A 136 21.34 17.07 5.03
N VAL A 137 22.37 16.41 5.59
CA VAL A 137 23.15 15.39 4.87
C VAL A 137 22.30 14.14 4.64
N ALA A 138 21.52 13.71 5.64
CA ALA A 138 20.60 12.59 5.49
C ALA A 138 19.50 12.87 4.46
N LEU A 139 18.90 14.06 4.51
CA LEU A 139 17.86 14.47 3.54
C LEU A 139 18.41 14.53 2.11
N GLY A 140 19.63 15.05 1.93
CA GLY A 140 20.32 15.05 0.63
C GLY A 140 20.56 13.62 0.11
N ALA A 141 21.03 12.70 0.96
CA ALA A 141 21.22 11.31 0.59
C ALA A 141 19.91 10.60 0.22
N ILE A 142 18.82 10.86 0.98
CA ILE A 142 17.48 10.33 0.68
C ILE A 142 16.99 10.85 -0.68
N MET A 143 17.22 12.13 -0.99
CA MET A 143 16.86 12.71 -2.28
C MET A 143 17.61 12.04 -3.44
N VAL A 144 18.92 11.80 -3.29
CA VAL A 144 19.72 11.08 -4.29
C VAL A 144 19.21 9.65 -4.47
N CYS A 145 18.85 8.95 -3.39
CA CYS A 145 18.25 7.62 -3.46
C CYS A 145 16.94 7.62 -4.26
N GLY A 146 16.09 8.64 -4.08
CA GLY A 146 14.87 8.84 -4.87
C GLY A 146 15.14 9.03 -6.36
N ILE A 147 16.18 9.78 -6.72
CA ILE A 147 16.60 9.94 -8.12
C ILE A 147 17.07 8.59 -8.70
N VAL A 148 17.84 7.81 -7.94
CA VAL A 148 18.26 6.47 -8.36
C VAL A 148 17.06 5.55 -8.60
N TYR A 149 16.05 5.59 -7.72
CA TYR A 149 14.79 4.85 -7.91
C TYR A 149 14.08 5.25 -9.21
N ALA A 150 14.01 6.56 -9.51
CA ALA A 150 13.41 7.05 -10.75
C ALA A 150 14.19 6.59 -12.00
N LEU A 151 15.52 6.59 -11.95
CA LEU A 151 16.36 6.11 -13.04
C LEU A 151 16.22 4.61 -13.28
N VAL A 152 16.16 3.81 -12.22
CA VAL A 152 15.89 2.36 -12.32
C VAL A 152 14.51 2.13 -12.91
N GLY A 153 13.50 2.89 -12.47
CA GLY A 153 12.15 2.84 -13.05
C GLY A 153 12.15 3.14 -14.55
N LEU A 154 12.90 4.16 -14.98
CA LEU A 154 13.04 4.50 -16.39
C LEU A 154 13.75 3.38 -17.17
N LEU A 155 14.83 2.81 -16.63
CA LEU A 155 15.56 1.71 -17.26
C LEU A 155 14.70 0.46 -17.43
N VAL A 156 13.83 0.15 -16.46
CA VAL A 156 12.90 -0.98 -16.56
C VAL A 156 11.77 -0.70 -17.55
N MET A 157 11.39 0.57 -17.71
CA MET A 157 10.34 0.99 -18.64
C MET A 157 10.80 1.01 -20.11
N THR A 158 12.08 1.28 -20.36
CA THR A 158 12.70 1.25 -21.70
C THR A 158 12.94 -0.17 -22.18
#